data_AF-F0XW54-F1
#
_entry.id   AF-F0XW54-F1
#
_cell.length_a   1.000
_cell.length_b   1.000
_cell.length_c   1.000
_cell.angle_alpha   90.00
_cell.angle_beta   90.00
_cell.angle_gamma   90.00
#
_symmetry.space_group_name_H-M   'P 1'
#
loop_
_entity.id
_entity.type
_entity.pdbx_description
1 polymer ?
#
loop_
_entity_poly.entity_id
_entity_poly.type
_entity_poly.pdbx_seq_one_letter_code
_entity_poly.pdbx_strand_id
1 'polypeptide(L)'
;MGICRLDSLPHRRIDVKVYAPQHYACALLYFTGSDHFNRSMRCFAKAKGFTLCDRGLRPTVRRGKATDSRGKYVDNKVAVGRPVEFEREEDVFAFLELPYKTPPERALDDNAAGIAAAAARVRAENNVDVDDDDDAGAEVFVGQRPQLSLWSGAK
;
A
#
# COMPACT_ATOMS: atom_id res chain seq x y z
N MET A 1 6.30 -21.25 3.98
CA MET A 1 5.95 -21.79 2.65
C MET A 1 6.36 -23.25 2.64
N GLY A 2 5.51 -24.13 2.14
CA GLY A 2 5.79 -25.57 2.06
C GLY A 2 4.91 -26.25 1.02
N ILE A 3 4.97 -27.58 0.99
CA ILE A 3 4.12 -28.42 0.14
C ILE A 3 3.31 -29.33 1.07
N CYS A 4 1.99 -29.39 0.86
CA CYS A 4 1.10 -30.31 1.54
C CYS A 4 0.44 -31.26 0.54
N ARG A 5 -0.02 -32.41 1.04
CA ARG A 5 -0.79 -33.38 0.28
C ARG A 5 -1.92 -33.89 1.18
N LEU A 6 -3.14 -33.82 0.68
CA LEU A 6 -4.27 -34.54 1.25
C LEU A 6 -4.36 -35.90 0.55
N ASP A 7 -4.75 -36.96 1.27
CA ASP A 7 -4.68 -38.35 0.81
C ASP A 7 -5.09 -38.55 -0.65
N SER A 8 -4.22 -39.27 -1.38
CA SER A 8 -4.33 -39.56 -2.83
C SER A 8 -4.53 -38.37 -3.78
N LEU A 9 -4.50 -37.12 -3.31
CA LEU A 9 -4.56 -35.92 -4.15
C LEU A 9 -3.17 -35.41 -4.55
N PRO A 10 -3.09 -34.55 -5.60
CA PRO A 10 -1.84 -33.90 -5.97
C PRO A 10 -1.27 -33.03 -4.85
N HIS A 11 0.06 -32.94 -4.79
CA HIS A 11 0.76 -32.00 -3.92
C HIS A 11 0.37 -30.55 -4.25
N ARG A 12 0.13 -29.74 -3.22
CA ARG A 12 -0.20 -28.31 -3.34
C ARG A 12 0.75 -27.48 -2.49
N ARG A 13 1.03 -26.26 -2.92
CA ARG A 13 1.79 -25.28 -2.14
C ARG A 13 0.91 -24.78 -1.00
N ILE A 14 1.45 -24.73 0.22
CA ILE A 14 0.78 -24.18 1.39
C ILE A 14 1.62 -23.07 2.02
N ASP A 15 0.96 -21.96 2.32
CA ASP A 15 1.53 -20.87 3.10
C ASP A 15 0.72 -20.68 4.37
N VAL A 16 1.39 -20.83 5.50
CA VAL A 16 0.85 -20.49 6.81
C VAL A 16 1.65 -19.33 7.34
N LYS A 17 0.97 -18.25 7.73
CA LYS A 17 1.56 -17.14 8.46
C LYS A 17 0.77 -16.89 9.73
N VAL A 18 1.49 -16.56 10.79
CA VAL A 18 0.92 -16.27 12.12
C VAL A 18 1.11 -14.79 12.39
N TYR A 19 0.04 -14.14 12.81
CA TYR A 19 -0.01 -12.72 13.13
C TYR A 19 -0.53 -12.54 14.55
N ALA A 20 -0.06 -11.48 15.21
CA ALA A 20 -0.70 -11.02 16.44
C ALA A 20 -2.09 -10.41 16.11
N PRO A 21 -3.06 -10.44 17.05
CA PRO A 21 -4.43 -10.00 16.78
C PRO A 21 -4.53 -8.58 16.19
N GLN A 22 -3.68 -7.65 16.65
CA GLN A 22 -3.65 -6.27 16.16
C GLN A 22 -3.24 -6.12 14.69
N HIS A 23 -2.72 -7.16 14.05
CA HIS A 23 -2.33 -7.15 12.64
C HIS A 23 -3.38 -7.82 11.74
N TYR A 24 -4.45 -8.36 12.33
CA TYR A 24 -5.42 -9.20 11.61
C TYR A 24 -6.02 -8.51 10.39
N ALA A 25 -6.52 -7.28 10.55
CA ALA A 25 -7.15 -6.53 9.46
C ALA A 25 -6.22 -6.33 8.25
N CYS A 26 -5.00 -5.84 8.47
CA CYS A 26 -4.04 -5.59 7.39
C CYS A 26 -3.46 -6.89 6.81
N ALA A 27 -3.31 -7.93 7.63
CA ALA A 27 -2.87 -9.24 7.17
C ALA A 27 -3.93 -9.88 6.26
N LEU A 28 -5.21 -9.80 6.64
CA LEU A 28 -6.34 -10.30 5.86
C LEU A 28 -6.42 -9.61 4.50
N LEU A 29 -6.29 -8.28 4.47
CA LEU A 29 -6.22 -7.47 3.25
C LEU A 29 -5.08 -7.94 2.33
N TYR A 30 -3.87 -8.06 2.90
CA TYR A 30 -2.68 -8.48 2.15
C TYR A 30 -2.82 -9.88 1.56
N PHE A 31 -3.33 -10.84 2.33
CA PHE A 31 -3.42 -12.24 1.89
C PHE A 31 -4.56 -12.51 0.94
N THR A 32 -5.65 -11.76 1.05
CA THR A 32 -6.76 -11.85 0.12
C THR A 32 -6.33 -11.34 -1.25
N GLY A 33 -5.53 -10.28 -1.29
CA GLY A 33 -5.05 -9.68 -2.55
C GLY A 33 -6.19 -9.06 -3.36
N SER A 34 -6.08 -8.95 -4.69
CA SER A 34 -5.00 -9.44 -5.57
C SER A 34 -3.65 -8.71 -5.39
N ASP A 35 -2.59 -9.18 -6.05
CA ASP A 35 -1.28 -8.51 -6.01
C ASP A 35 -1.35 -7.09 -6.58
N HIS A 36 -2.05 -6.90 -7.71
CA HIS A 36 -2.31 -5.58 -8.28
C HIS A 36 -3.08 -4.68 -7.32
N PHE A 37 -4.14 -5.21 -6.69
CA PHE A 37 -4.90 -4.47 -5.69
C PHE A 37 -4.02 -4.05 -4.50
N ASN A 38 -3.19 -4.94 -4.00
CA ASN A 38 -2.23 -4.65 -2.92
C ASN A 38 -1.21 -3.58 -3.33
N ARG A 39 -0.69 -3.63 -4.57
CA ARG A 39 0.24 -2.62 -5.10
C ARG A 39 -0.42 -1.26 -5.20
N SER A 40 -1.63 -1.17 -5.76
CA SER A 40 -2.42 0.07 -5.83
C SER A 40 -2.74 0.63 -4.44
N MET A 41 -3.14 -0.21 -3.49
CA MET A 41 -3.41 0.21 -2.11
C MET A 41 -2.16 0.76 -1.41
N ARG A 42 -1.00 0.13 -1.61
CA ARG A 42 0.28 0.63 -1.05
C ARG A 42 0.68 1.95 -1.70
N CYS A 43 0.53 2.06 -3.01
CA CYS A 43 0.74 3.27 -3.79
C CYS A 43 -0.12 4.43 -3.24
N PHE A 44 -1.43 4.19 -3.05
CA PHE A 44 -2.36 5.15 -2.50
C PHE A 44 -1.99 5.56 -1.06
N ALA A 45 -1.70 4.59 -0.20
CA ALA A 45 -1.25 4.87 1.16
C ALA A 45 0.05 5.69 1.19
N LYS A 46 1.00 5.42 0.28
CA LYS A 46 2.25 6.20 0.14
C LYS A 46 1.96 7.65 -0.23
N ALA A 47 1.03 7.89 -1.17
CA ALA A 47 0.62 9.23 -1.58
C ALA A 47 0.01 10.03 -0.42
N LYS A 48 -0.72 9.36 0.49
CA LYS A 48 -1.26 9.94 1.73
C LYS A 48 -0.24 10.06 2.88
N GLY A 49 1.04 9.76 2.65
CA GLY A 49 2.08 9.87 3.70
C GLY A 49 2.12 8.67 4.66
N PHE A 50 1.58 7.52 4.26
CA PHE A 50 1.62 6.29 5.04
C PHE A 50 2.50 5.23 4.38
N THR A 51 2.73 4.13 5.10
CA THR A 51 3.26 2.88 4.55
C THR A 51 2.33 1.77 4.99
N LEU A 52 1.78 1.06 4.02
CA LEU A 52 0.91 -0.09 4.25
C LEU A 52 1.72 -1.38 4.05
N CYS A 53 1.60 -2.31 4.99
CA CYS A 53 2.15 -3.65 4.89
C CYS A 53 1.19 -4.67 5.54
N ASP A 54 1.51 -5.95 5.45
CA ASP A 54 0.78 -7.04 6.10
C ASP A 54 0.66 -6.88 7.62
N ARG A 55 1.62 -6.19 8.25
CA ARG A 55 1.65 -5.93 9.70
C ARG A 55 1.01 -4.61 10.12
N GLY A 56 0.41 -3.85 9.20
CA GLY A 56 -0.27 -2.60 9.56
C GLY A 56 0.02 -1.44 8.64
N LEU A 57 -0.70 -0.35 8.90
CA LEU A 57 -0.51 0.95 8.28
C LEU A 57 0.18 1.90 9.26
N ARG A 58 1.26 2.55 8.83
CA ARG A 58 2.06 3.46 9.67
C ARG A 58 2.25 4.80 8.98
N PRO A 59 2.12 5.93 9.71
CA PRO A 59 2.50 7.24 9.17
C PRO A 59 4.00 7.23 8.89
N THR A 60 4.39 7.75 7.74
CA THR A 60 5.77 7.68 7.24
C THR A 60 6.19 9.02 6.67
N VAL A 61 7.29 9.55 7.19
CA VAL A 61 7.94 10.73 6.62
C VAL A 61 8.97 10.28 5.61
N ARG A 62 8.91 10.85 4.40
CA ARG A 62 9.85 10.57 3.30
C ARG A 62 10.60 11.83 2.91
N ARG A 63 11.87 11.68 2.52
CA ARG A 63 12.71 12.78 2.02
C ARG A 63 12.68 12.80 0.50
N GLY A 64 11.84 13.66 -0.08
CA GLY A 64 11.82 13.96 -1.52
C GLY A 64 11.86 12.72 -2.44
N LYS A 65 12.25 12.93 -3.70
CA LYS A 65 12.63 11.83 -4.58
C LYS A 65 14.07 11.42 -4.25
N ALA A 66 14.30 10.14 -4.12
CA ALA A 66 15.64 9.56 -4.16
C ALA A 66 15.67 8.54 -5.29
N THR A 67 16.74 8.56 -6.08
CA THR A 67 17.00 7.56 -7.10
C THR A 67 18.30 6.84 -6.79
N ASP A 68 18.39 5.57 -7.15
CA ASP A 68 19.66 4.84 -7.10
C ASP A 68 20.57 5.29 -8.25
N SER A 69 21.77 4.70 -8.32
CA SER A 69 22.73 4.99 -9.38
C SER A 69 22.24 4.61 -10.80
N ARG A 70 21.13 3.89 -10.91
CA ARG A 70 20.49 3.46 -12.16
C ARG A 70 19.27 4.30 -12.50
N GLY A 71 18.97 5.33 -11.71
CA GLY A 71 17.80 6.19 -11.88
C GLY A 71 16.50 5.58 -11.37
N LYS A 72 16.52 4.41 -10.70
CA LYS A 72 15.32 3.79 -10.16
C LYS A 72 14.89 4.48 -8.87
N TYR A 73 13.60 4.73 -8.70
CA TYR A 73 13.04 5.27 -7.46
C TYR A 73 13.42 4.42 -6.26
N VAL A 74 13.87 5.08 -5.20
CA VAL A 74 14.16 4.48 -3.90
C VAL A 74 13.25 5.12 -2.86
N ASP A 75 12.51 4.29 -2.13
CA ASP A 75 11.63 4.75 -1.05
C ASP A 75 12.47 5.32 0.10
N ASN A 76 12.62 6.64 0.12
CA ASN A 76 13.47 7.36 1.07
C ASN A 76 12.76 7.62 2.40
N LYS A 77 12.41 6.55 3.12
CA LYS A 77 11.77 6.63 4.43
C LYS A 77 12.75 7.19 5.47
N VAL A 78 12.37 8.28 6.10
CA VAL A 78 13.18 8.97 7.12
C VAL A 78 12.68 8.65 8.53
N ALA A 79 11.36 8.55 8.69
CA ALA A 79 10.75 8.19 9.96
C ALA A 79 9.49 7.36 9.72
N VAL A 80 9.25 6.40 10.59
CA VAL A 80 8.04 5.58 10.61
C VAL A 80 7.43 5.70 12.01
N GLY A 81 6.19 6.18 12.09
CA GLY A 81 5.49 6.32 13.35
C GLY A 81 4.86 5.01 13.83
N ARG A 82 4.05 5.14 14.89
CA ARG A 82 3.30 4.01 15.47
C ARG A 82 2.25 3.50 14.48
N PRO A 83 2.00 2.18 14.45
CA PRO A 83 0.91 1.63 13.64
C PRO A 83 -0.44 2.17 14.10
N VAL A 84 -1.30 2.40 13.11
CA VAL A 84 -2.73 2.59 13.34
C VAL A 84 -3.33 1.20 13.59
N GLU A 85 -4.13 1.08 14.64
CA GLU A 85 -4.80 -0.16 15.01
C GLU A 85 -6.14 -0.24 14.27
N PHE A 86 -6.43 -1.42 13.72
CA PHE A 86 -7.67 -1.70 13.01
C PHE A 86 -8.21 -3.04 13.51
N GLU A 87 -9.51 -3.09 13.80
CA GLU A 87 -10.17 -4.33 14.18
C GLU A 87 -10.61 -5.10 12.94
N ARG A 88 -11.07 -4.37 11.93
CA ARG A 88 -11.60 -4.94 10.71
C ARG A 88 -10.94 -4.37 9.47
N GLU A 89 -11.08 -5.09 8.37
CA GLU A 89 -10.54 -4.67 7.10
C GLU A 89 -11.23 -3.40 6.58
N GLU A 90 -12.54 -3.26 6.81
CA GLU A 90 -13.32 -2.08 6.43
C GLU A 90 -12.76 -0.78 7.02
N ASP A 91 -12.19 -0.85 8.23
CA ASP A 91 -11.57 0.29 8.91
C ASP A 91 -10.35 0.83 8.14
N VAL A 92 -9.59 -0.07 7.48
CA VAL A 92 -8.43 0.31 6.65
C VAL A 92 -8.89 1.12 5.43
N PHE A 93 -10.01 0.71 4.82
CA PHE A 93 -10.59 1.43 3.68
C PHE A 93 -11.15 2.78 4.12
N ALA A 94 -11.88 2.82 5.23
CA ALA A 94 -12.43 4.05 5.78
C ALA A 94 -11.32 5.05 6.15
N PHE A 95 -10.24 4.58 6.78
CA PHE A 95 -9.08 5.42 7.10
C PHE A 95 -8.40 6.00 5.86
N LEU A 96 -8.34 5.21 4.79
CA LEU A 96 -7.82 5.66 3.50
C LEU A 96 -8.86 6.43 2.68
N GLU A 97 -10.07 6.64 3.17
CA GLU A 97 -11.19 7.29 2.46
C GLU A 97 -11.49 6.63 1.11
N LEU A 98 -11.34 5.30 1.06
CA LEU A 98 -11.66 4.49 -0.11
C LEU A 98 -12.98 3.76 0.11
N PRO A 99 -13.81 3.57 -0.93
CA PRO A 99 -14.97 2.71 -0.83
C PRO A 99 -14.53 1.27 -0.56
N TYR A 100 -15.17 0.62 0.40
CA TYR A 100 -14.88 -0.78 0.70
C TYR A 100 -15.13 -1.67 -0.53
N LYS A 101 -14.24 -2.63 -0.74
CA LYS A 101 -14.33 -3.63 -1.81
C LYS A 101 -14.30 -5.01 -1.20
N THR A 102 -15.27 -5.83 -1.54
CA THR A 102 -15.33 -7.24 -1.13
C THR A 102 -14.24 -8.07 -1.83
N PRO A 103 -13.83 -9.22 -1.28
CA PRO A 103 -12.78 -10.05 -1.88
C PRO A 103 -12.97 -10.37 -3.39
N PRO A 104 -14.18 -10.72 -3.89
CA PRO A 104 -14.37 -10.99 -5.31
C PRO A 104 -14.14 -9.76 -6.21
N GLU A 105 -14.46 -8.56 -5.72
CA GLU A 105 -14.30 -7.31 -6.48
C GLU A 105 -12.81 -6.94 -6.66
N ARG A 106 -11.92 -7.44 -5.81
CA ARG A 106 -10.47 -7.15 -5.85
C ARG A 106 -9.72 -7.93 -6.94
N ALA A 107 -10.40 -8.87 -7.60
CA ALA A 107 -9.86 -9.65 -8.70
C ALA A 107 -10.03 -8.96 -10.07
N LEU A 108 -10.84 -7.89 -10.15
CA LEU A 108 -11.05 -7.13 -11.37
C LEU A 108 -10.00 -6.02 -11.47
N ASP A 109 -9.23 -6.01 -12.56
CA ASP A 109 -8.15 -5.04 -12.80
C ASP A 109 -8.64 -3.58 -12.75
N ASP A 110 -9.90 -3.34 -13.14
CA ASP A 110 -10.54 -2.02 -13.14
C ASP A 110 -10.61 -1.38 -11.75
N ASN A 111 -10.79 -2.19 -10.69
CA ASN A 111 -10.84 -1.67 -9.32
C ASN A 111 -9.46 -1.26 -8.81
N ALA A 112 -8.39 -1.93 -9.27
CA ALA A 112 -7.01 -1.52 -9.00
C ALA A 112 -6.66 -0.21 -9.75
N ALA A 113 -7.20 -0.04 -10.97
CA ALA A 113 -7.06 1.18 -11.75
C ALA A 113 -7.76 2.38 -11.09
N GLY A 114 -8.94 2.20 -10.52
CA GLY A 114 -9.65 3.25 -9.77
C GLY A 114 -8.86 3.78 -8.56
N ILE A 115 -8.22 2.87 -7.81
CA ILE A 115 -7.37 3.23 -6.66
C ILE A 115 -6.07 3.88 -7.13
N ALA A 116 -5.47 3.39 -8.21
CA ALA A 116 -4.28 3.99 -8.80
C ALA A 116 -4.55 5.41 -9.32
N ALA A 117 -5.70 5.64 -9.95
CA ALA A 117 -6.14 6.96 -10.39
C ALA A 117 -6.39 7.90 -9.21
N ALA A 118 -7.04 7.41 -8.14
CA ALA A 118 -7.19 8.17 -6.90
C ALA A 118 -5.84 8.50 -6.27
N ALA A 119 -4.88 7.57 -6.32
CA ALA A 119 -3.52 7.80 -5.84
C ALA A 119 -2.85 8.89 -6.66
N ALA A 120 -2.94 8.84 -8.00
CA ALA A 120 -2.40 9.87 -8.88
C ALA A 120 -2.94 11.27 -8.58
N ARG A 121 -4.23 11.41 -8.26
CA ARG A 121 -4.84 12.69 -7.85
C ARG A 121 -4.26 13.20 -6.53
N VAL A 122 -4.23 12.34 -5.51
CA VAL A 122 -3.67 12.67 -4.19
C VAL A 122 -2.17 13.00 -4.29
N ARG A 123 -1.43 12.35 -5.20
CA ARG A 123 -0.03 12.65 -5.49
C ARG A 123 0.14 14.04 -6.09
N ALA A 124 -0.71 14.41 -7.06
CA ALA A 124 -0.68 15.72 -7.70
C ALA A 124 -0.98 16.84 -6.68
N GLU A 125 -1.89 16.61 -5.75
CA GLU A 125 -2.24 17.56 -4.68
C GLU A 125 -1.14 17.69 -3.63
N ASN A 126 -0.51 16.58 -3.23
CA ASN A 126 0.50 16.56 -2.18
C ASN A 126 1.95 16.70 -2.69
N ASN A 127 2.16 16.74 -4.01
CA ASN A 127 3.48 16.70 -4.68
C ASN A 127 4.37 15.57 -4.15
N VAL A 128 3.75 14.40 -3.98
CA VAL A 128 4.41 13.17 -3.54
C VAL A 128 4.53 12.28 -4.77
N ASP A 129 5.62 12.42 -5.51
CA ASP A 129 5.92 11.55 -6.64
C ASP A 129 6.47 10.22 -6.13
N VAL A 130 5.64 9.19 -6.21
CA VAL A 130 6.02 7.80 -5.96
C VAL A 130 5.89 7.11 -7.29
N ASP A 131 7.00 6.90 -7.99
CA ASP A 131 7.00 6.11 -9.21
C ASP A 131 6.59 4.67 -8.84
N ASP A 132 5.55 4.18 -9.51
CA ASP A 132 5.05 2.81 -9.35
C ASP A 132 5.95 1.82 -10.11
N ASP A 133 7.27 1.90 -9.93
CA ASP A 133 8.26 1.09 -10.64
C ASP A 133 8.77 -0.07 -9.77
N ASP A 134 7.90 -1.07 -9.56
CA ASP A 134 8.38 -2.44 -9.38
C ASP A 134 8.52 -3.20 -10.70
N ASP A 135 8.10 -2.65 -11.85
CA ASP A 135 8.63 -2.98 -13.19
C ASP A 135 7.95 -2.11 -14.27
N ALA A 136 8.72 -1.76 -15.31
CA ALA A 136 8.35 -1.05 -16.56
C ALA A 136 8.25 0.50 -16.53
N GLY A 137 9.37 1.15 -16.90
CA GLY A 137 9.53 2.60 -16.87
C GLY A 137 8.83 3.40 -17.95
N ALA A 138 8.75 4.72 -17.73
CA ALA A 138 8.85 5.78 -18.73
C ALA A 138 8.86 7.17 -18.07
N GLU A 139 9.89 7.93 -18.44
CA GLU A 139 9.98 9.40 -18.63
C GLU A 139 9.77 10.42 -17.49
N VAL A 140 10.69 11.38 -17.55
CA VAL A 140 11.01 12.45 -16.61
C VAL A 140 10.11 13.66 -16.86
N PHE A 141 9.53 14.26 -15.83
CA PHE A 141 9.18 15.69 -15.85
C PHE A 141 9.42 16.37 -14.48
N VAL A 142 9.92 17.60 -14.57
CA VAL A 142 10.38 18.48 -13.48
C VAL A 142 9.22 19.39 -13.03
N GLY A 143 8.91 19.44 -11.73
CA GLY A 143 7.83 20.31 -11.19
C GLY A 143 7.87 20.49 -9.67
N GLN A 144 7.38 21.64 -9.18
CA GLN A 144 7.72 22.29 -7.90
C GLN A 144 6.93 21.82 -6.64
N ARG A 145 7.54 22.04 -5.46
CA ARG A 145 7.04 21.75 -4.10
C ARG A 145 5.81 22.58 -3.65
N PRO A 146 4.86 22.00 -2.88
CA PRO A 146 3.93 22.70 -2.01
C PRO A 146 4.24 22.48 -0.51
N GLN A 147 3.74 23.41 0.29
CA GLN A 147 4.08 23.63 1.70
C GLN A 147 3.34 22.71 2.68
N LEU A 148 4.08 22.25 3.70
CA LEU A 148 3.55 21.54 4.87
C LEU A 148 3.10 22.53 5.94
N SER A 149 1.80 22.77 6.04
CA SER A 149 1.18 23.31 7.25
C SER A 149 -0.27 22.86 7.32
N LEU A 150 -0.58 21.87 8.17
CA LEU A 150 -1.90 21.63 8.81
C LEU A 150 -2.03 20.21 9.37
N TRP A 151 -1.14 19.76 10.26
CA TRP A 151 -1.46 18.62 11.13
C TRP A 151 -0.87 18.87 12.52
N SER A 152 -1.43 19.87 13.21
CA SER A 152 -1.35 20.03 14.66
C SER A 152 -2.78 20.07 15.20
N GLY A 153 -3.33 18.91 15.56
CA GLY A 153 -4.68 18.90 16.13
C GLY A 153 -5.38 17.55 16.07
N ALA A 154 -4.91 16.58 16.84
CA ALA A 154 -5.77 15.53 17.36
C ALA A 154 -5.28 15.21 18.77
N LYS A 155 -5.95 15.83 19.76
CA LYS A 155 -5.95 15.37 21.14
C LYS A 155 -6.96 14.24 21.28
#